data_AF-A0A954GTR4-F1
#
_entry.id   AF-A0A954GTR4-F1
#
_cell.length_a   1.000
_cell.length_b   1.000
_cell.length_c   1.000
_cell.angle_alpha   90.00
_cell.angle_beta   90.00
_cell.angle_gamma   90.00
#
_symmetry.space_group_name_H-M   'P 1'
#
loop_
_entity.id
_entity.type
_entity.pdbx_description
1 polymer ?
#
loop_
_entity_poly.entity_id
_entity_poly.type
_entity_poly.pdbx_seq_one_letter_code
_entity_poly.pdbx_strand_id
1 'polypeptide(L)'
;MNSMQWFNLCEAVLWLVVTILLAMQSMRGAYQMRRLTRILAIAFLLFSVSDVIEIQTGAWWKPIWLMLLKGSCIAIFAWGLWRYRQLKTTTEDESEL
;
A
#
# COMPACT_ATOMS: atom_id res chain seq x y z
N MET A 1 -11.59 22.78 10.36
CA MET A 1 -10.71 21.65 9.98
C MET A 1 -9.36 21.92 10.58
N ASN A 2 -8.91 21.10 11.54
CA ASN A 2 -7.68 21.33 12.29
C ASN A 2 -6.46 20.93 11.44
N SER A 3 -5.26 21.46 11.73
CA SER A 3 -4.04 21.16 10.95
C SER A 3 -3.75 19.66 10.81
N MET A 4 -4.11 18.86 11.83
CA MET A 4 -3.98 17.39 11.81
C MET A 4 -4.90 16.72 10.77
N GLN A 5 -6.12 17.22 10.56
CA GLN A 5 -7.05 16.64 9.60
C GLN A 5 -6.61 16.87 8.15
N TRP A 6 -5.99 18.02 7.88
CA TRP A 6 -5.41 18.31 6.57
C TRP A 6 -4.23 17.40 6.24
N PHE A 7 -3.37 17.14 7.23
CA PHE A 7 -2.25 16.22 7.07
C PHE A 7 -2.74 14.81 6.74
N ASN A 8 -3.67 14.27 7.53
CA ASN A 8 -4.24 12.94 7.28
C ASN A 8 -4.98 12.86 5.93
N LEU A 9 -5.61 13.95 5.47
CA LEU A 9 -6.24 13.99 4.15
C LEU A 9 -5.22 13.94 3.02
N CYS A 10 -4.13 14.70 3.15
CA CYS A 10 -3.02 14.66 2.20
C CYS A 10 -2.40 13.25 2.13
N GLU A 11 -2.20 12.60 3.28
CA GLU A 11 -1.74 11.21 3.34
C GLU A 11 -2.72 10.27 2.65
N ALA A 12 -4.02 10.33 3.00
CA ALA A 12 -5.05 9.49 2.40
C ALA A 12 -5.07 9.61 0.87
N VAL A 13 -4.99 10.83 0.34
CA VAL A 13 -4.93 11.11 -1.10
C VAL A 13 -3.65 10.56 -1.73
N LEU A 14 -2.50 10.72 -1.07
CA LEU A 14 -1.22 10.19 -1.53
C LEU A 14 -1.30 8.66 -1.67
N TRP A 15 -1.79 7.96 -0.63
CA TRP A 15 -1.93 6.51 -0.65
C TRP A 15 -2.94 6.02 -1.69
N LEU A 16 -3.99 6.81 -1.94
CA LEU A 16 -4.95 6.53 -3.02
C LEU A 16 -4.29 6.65 -4.40
N VAL A 17 -3.44 7.66 -4.62
CA VAL A 17 -2.68 7.80 -5.87
C VAL A 17 -1.74 6.62 -6.07
N VAL A 18 -1.01 6.20 -5.02
CA VAL A 18 -0.14 5.01 -5.06
C VAL A 18 -0.95 3.74 -5.40
N THR A 19 -2.14 3.59 -4.82
CA THR A 19 -3.06 2.50 -5.13
C THR A 19 -3.41 2.46 -6.62
N ILE A 20 -3.77 3.60 -7.21
CA ILE A 20 -4.13 3.70 -8.62
C ILE A 20 -2.94 3.33 -9.50
N LEU A 21 -1.75 3.85 -9.21
CA LEU A 21 -0.54 3.53 -9.95
C LEU A 21 -0.22 2.02 -9.91
N LEU A 22 -0.32 1.40 -8.72
CA LEU A 22 -0.12 -0.04 -8.57
C LEU A 22 -1.20 -0.87 -9.27
N ALA A 23 -2.45 -0.43 -9.23
CA ALA A 23 -3.55 -1.07 -9.96
C ALA A 23 -3.31 -1.02 -11.48
N MET A 24 -2.89 0.14 -12.01
CA MET A 24 -2.49 0.29 -13.40
C MET A 24 -1.29 -0.59 -13.75
N GLN A 25 -0.28 -0.64 -12.89
CA GLN A 25 0.88 -1.52 -13.07
C GLN A 25 0.49 -2.99 -13.04
N SER A 26 -0.51 -3.39 -12.25
CA SER A 26 -0.98 -4.78 -12.18
C SER A 26 -1.65 -5.29 -13.46
N MET A 27 -2.00 -4.37 -14.37
CA MET A 27 -2.47 -4.70 -15.71
C MET A 27 -1.32 -5.00 -16.68
N ARG A 28 -0.07 -4.67 -16.33
CA ARG A 28 1.12 -4.78 -17.18
C ARG A 28 2.20 -5.68 -16.54
N GLY A 29 2.84 -6.54 -17.32
CA GLY A 29 3.99 -7.37 -16.88
C GLY A 29 3.66 -8.84 -16.56
N ALA A 30 4.65 -9.56 -16.04
CA ALA A 30 4.57 -11.00 -15.78
C ALA A 30 3.54 -11.37 -14.69
N TYR A 31 2.95 -12.57 -14.78
CA TYR A 31 1.90 -13.05 -13.86
C TYR A 31 2.26 -12.88 -12.38
N GLN A 32 3.50 -13.16 -11.99
CA GLN A 32 3.98 -13.02 -10.61
C GLN A 32 4.00 -11.57 -10.15
N MET A 33 4.45 -10.63 -10.99
CA MET A 33 4.44 -9.19 -10.72
C MET A 33 3.01 -8.64 -10.66
N ARG A 34 2.10 -9.14 -11.51
CA ARG A 34 0.67 -8.75 -11.50
C ARG A 34 -0.02 -9.19 -10.21
N ARG A 35 0.29 -10.38 -9.69
CA ARG A 35 -0.24 -10.86 -8.41
C ARG A 35 0.28 -10.02 -7.24
N LEU A 36 1.59 -9.73 -7.24
CA LEU A 36 2.23 -8.91 -6.20
C LEU A 36 1.65 -7.49 -6.14
N THR A 37 1.57 -6.83 -7.29
CA THR A 37 1.02 -5.46 -7.41
C THR A 37 -0.45 -5.39 -7.05
N ARG A 38 -1.27 -6.41 -7.33
CA ARG A 38 -2.67 -6.48 -6.86
C ARG A 38 -2.76 -6.54 -5.33
N ILE A 39 -1.97 -7.40 -4.70
CA ILE A 39 -1.97 -7.53 -3.23
C ILE A 39 -1.55 -6.19 -2.59
N LEU A 40 -0.50 -5.56 -3.12
CA LEU A 40 -0.05 -4.25 -2.66
C LEU A 40 -1.10 -3.17 -2.88
N ALA A 41 -1.77 -3.13 -4.04
CA ALA A 41 -2.83 -2.17 -4.33
C ALA A 41 -3.99 -2.29 -3.33
N ILE A 42 -4.43 -3.51 -3.02
CA ILE A 42 -5.48 -3.73 -2.01
C ILE A 42 -5.03 -3.24 -0.63
N ALA A 43 -3.79 -3.52 -0.23
CA ALA A 43 -3.26 -3.05 1.05
C ALA A 43 -3.14 -1.51 1.12
N PHE A 44 -2.68 -0.84 0.05
CA PHE A 44 -2.64 0.62 -0.02
C PHE A 44 -4.04 1.25 -0.03
N LEU A 45 -5.01 0.60 -0.66
CA LEU A 45 -6.40 1.05 -0.62
C LEU A 45 -6.96 0.98 0.80
N LEU A 46 -6.77 -0.14 1.49
CA LEU A 46 -7.21 -0.31 2.88
C LEU A 46 -6.52 0.68 3.82
N PHE A 47 -5.24 0.97 3.57
CA PHE A 47 -4.49 1.97 4.32
C PHE A 47 -5.04 3.39 4.09
N SER A 48 -5.27 3.78 2.84
CA SER A 48 -5.89 5.07 2.47
C SER A 48 -7.27 5.24 3.10
N VAL A 49 -8.11 4.20 3.08
CA VAL A 49 -9.42 4.21 3.75
C VAL A 49 -9.28 4.36 5.26
N SER A 50 -8.27 3.73 5.87
CA SER A 50 -8.03 3.87 7.32
C SER A 50 -7.67 5.30 7.73
N ASP A 51 -6.94 6.04 6.88
CA ASP A 51 -6.61 7.46 7.12
C ASP A 51 -7.83 8.38 6.99
N VAL A 52 -8.75 8.07 6.05
CA VAL A 52 -10.03 8.79 5.95
C VAL A 52 -10.91 8.57 7.18
N ILE A 53 -10.95 7.34 7.69
CA ILE A 53 -11.68 7.03 8.92
C ILE A 53 -11.08 7.79 10.11
N GLU A 54 -9.76 7.96 10.16
CA GLU A 54 -9.07 8.74 11.20
C GLU A 54 -9.50 10.22 11.21
N ILE A 55 -9.73 10.82 10.03
CA ILE A 55 -10.27 12.18 9.92
C ILE A 55 -11.67 12.27 10.54
N GLN A 56 -12.50 11.23 10.37
CA GLN A 56 -13.87 11.18 10.92
C GLN A 56 -13.90 10.88 12.42
N THR A 57 -13.05 9.98 12.91
CA THR A 57 -13.04 9.58 14.33
C THR A 57 -12.25 10.56 15.20
N GLY A 58 -11.35 11.35 14.61
CA GLY A 58 -10.50 12.30 15.33
C GLY A 58 -9.48 11.65 16.26
N ALA A 59 -9.33 10.33 16.20
CA ALA A 59 -8.44 9.55 17.06
C ALA A 59 -7.85 8.35 16.30
N TRP A 60 -6.53 8.33 16.15
CA TRP A 60 -5.78 7.24 15.51
C TRP A 60 -5.84 5.90 16.27
N TRP A 61 -6.17 5.91 17.56
CA TRP A 61 -6.25 4.72 18.42
C TRP A 61 -7.67 4.17 18.64
N LYS A 62 -8.72 4.88 18.19
CA LYS A 62 -10.13 4.42 18.32
C LYS A 62 -10.83 4.33 16.97
N PRO A 63 -11.29 3.14 16.54
CA PRO A 63 -11.17 1.82 17.18
C PRO A 63 -9.79 1.14 17.01
N ILE A 64 -9.38 0.31 17.98
CA ILE A 64 -8.09 -0.45 18.01
C ILE A 64 -7.89 -1.30 16.74
N TRP A 65 -8.99 -1.75 16.13
CA TRP A 65 -8.95 -2.47 14.85
C TRP A 65 -8.27 -1.70 13.72
N LEU A 66 -8.34 -0.36 13.71
CA LEU A 66 -7.62 0.46 12.73
C LEU A 66 -6.11 0.35 12.89
N MET A 67 -5.60 0.24 14.13
CA MET A 67 -4.17 0.05 14.36
C MET A 67 -3.72 -1.33 13.85
N LEU A 68 -4.52 -2.38 14.07
CA LEU A 68 -4.24 -3.72 13.53
C LEU A 68 -4.28 -3.73 12.00
N LEU A 69 -5.25 -3.06 11.40
CA LEU A 69 -5.35 -2.92 9.94
C LEU A 69 -4.11 -2.20 9.39
N LYS A 70 -3.76 -1.02 9.92
CA LYS A 70 -2.56 -0.28 9.51
C LYS A 70 -1.29 -1.11 9.67
N GLY A 71 -1.14 -1.79 10.81
CA GLY A 71 -0.01 -2.70 11.05
C GLY A 71 0.06 -3.84 10.04
N SER A 72 -1.08 -4.45 9.70
CA SER A 72 -1.15 -5.50 8.69
C SER A 72 -0.80 -4.98 7.28
N CYS A 73 -1.26 -3.78 6.90
CA CYS A 73 -0.91 -3.16 5.63
C CYS A 73 0.59 -2.89 5.53
N ILE A 74 1.21 -2.37 6.59
CA ILE A 74 2.66 -2.13 6.64
C ILE A 74 3.43 -3.46 6.50
N ALA A 75 2.98 -4.53 7.16
CA ALA A 75 3.58 -5.85 7.00
C ALA A 75 3.48 -6.36 5.55
N ILE A 76 2.34 -6.15 4.88
CA ILE A 76 2.15 -6.50 3.46
C ILE A 76 3.06 -5.65 2.57
N PHE A 77 3.27 -4.37 2.87
CA PHE A 77 4.20 -3.51 2.13
C PHE A 77 5.64 -4.00 2.25
N ALA A 78 6.09 -4.32 3.46
CA ALA A 78 7.42 -4.85 3.71
C ALA A 78 7.62 -6.21 3.00
N TRP A 79 6.66 -7.11 3.12
CA TRP A 79 6.67 -8.39 2.42
C TRP A 79 6.68 -8.21 0.90
N GLY A 80 5.86 -7.29 0.38
CA GLY A 80 5.75 -7.05 -1.04
C GLY A 80 7.01 -6.43 -1.65
N LEU A 81 7.66 -5.50 -0.93
CA LEU A 81 8.97 -4.95 -1.30
C LEU A 81 10.05 -6.04 -1.29
N TRP A 82 10.08 -6.87 -0.25
CA TRP A 82 11.01 -7.99 -0.20
C TRP A 82 10.81 -8.94 -1.38
N ARG A 83 9.56 -9.31 -1.68
CA ARG A 83 9.24 -10.18 -2.82
C ARG A 83 9.57 -9.54 -4.17
N TYR A 84 9.35 -8.24 -4.33
CA TYR A 84 9.72 -7.50 -5.53
C TYR A 84 11.24 -7.54 -5.77
N ARG A 85 12.04 -7.34 -4.72
CA ARG A 85 13.51 -7.41 -4.81
C ARG A 85 13.96 -8.81 -5.26
N GLN A 86 13.43 -9.87 -4.64
CA GLN A 86 13.76 -11.24 -5.01
C GLN A 86 13.45 -11.53 -6.49
N LEU A 87 12.30 -11.06 -6.99
CA LEU A 87 11.92 -11.26 -8.39
C LEU A 87 12.81 -10.50 -9.37
N LYS A 88 13.26 -9.29 -9.00
CA LYS A 88 14.16 -8.49 -9.85
C LYS A 88 15.55 -9.11 -9.92
N THR A 89 16.07 -9.61 -8.80
CA THR A 89 17.39 -10.27 -8.74
C THR A 89 17.43 -11.53 -9.62
N THR A 90 16.38 -12.36 -9.60
CA THR A 90 16.32 -13.56 -10.46
C THR A 90 16.29 -13.21 -11.95
N THR A 91 15.64 -12.12 -12.35
CA THR A 91 15.58 -11.70 -13.77
C THR A 91 16.90 -11.11 -14.27
N GLU A 92 17.68 -10.44 -13.40
CA GLU A 92 19.01 -9.93 -13.77
C GLU A 92 20.00 -11.09 -14.02
N ASP A 93 20.03 -12.11 -13.15
CA ASP A 93 20.86 -13.32 -13.32
C ASP A 93 20.58 -14.08 -14.63
N GLU A 94 19.32 -14.23 -15.05
CA GLU A 94 18.97 -14.90 -16.32
C GLU A 94 19.38 -14.10 -17.57
N SER A 95 19.60 -12.78 -17.45
CA SER A 95 19.95 -11.92 -18.60
C SER A 95 21.45 -11.82 -18.87
N GLU A 96 22.29 -12.26 -17.92
CA GLU A 96 23.76 -12.30 -18.05
C GLU A 96 24.30 -13.66 -18.52
N LEU A 97 23.42 -14.68 -18.67
CA LEU A 97 23.73 -16.03 -19.18
C LEU A 97 23.34 -16.20 -20.65
#